data_AF-T0LCH0-F1
#
_entry.id   AF-T0LCH0-F1
#
_cell.length_a   1.000
_cell.length_b   1.000
_cell.length_c   1.000
_cell.angle_alpha   90.00
_cell.angle_beta   90.00
_cell.angle_gamma   90.00
#
_symmetry.space_group_name_H-M   'P 1'
#
loop_
_entity.id
_entity.type
_entity.pdbx_description
1 polymer ?
#
loop_
_entity_poly.entity_id
_entity_poly.type
_entity_poly.pdbx_seq_one_letter_code
_entity_poly.pdbx_strand_id
1 'polypeptide(L)'
;MQDIYEFREKGNLTSALIIIELLRGKRKLREISTDLKITPQGASVYLKNLQKNNFVDSGNTPTPKGVAFLQQILSTISQFVENAYEDTGIISSCEAIAWDDLKKGDRVSLSMKKGMLYASRRGRSGSNGIADFNAKKGEPVRVSNIEGIINHKVGEFYVMSVDFDDLSAKGLRKLKNVIDEKKVEYVGAYGVLAYEMCNRAGIKTSIYAPVEGCIEAGAKGLTSLLVYSPEMARFFFQKLSANIHKYRINPKFVEI
;
A
#
# COMPACT_ATOMS: atom_id res chain seq x y z
N MET A 1 6.91 11.27 11.20
CA MET A 1 7.55 12.02 12.32
C MET A 1 6.57 12.98 13.00
N GLN A 2 5.63 13.59 12.28
CA GLN A 2 4.63 14.54 12.81
C GLN A 2 3.67 13.92 13.84
N ASP A 3 3.23 12.67 13.63
CA ASP A 3 2.29 11.97 14.52
C ASP A 3 2.83 11.77 15.96
N ILE A 4 4.13 11.51 16.11
CA ILE A 4 4.78 11.32 17.42
C ILE A 4 4.76 12.63 18.23
N TYR A 5 4.83 13.78 17.55
CA TYR A 5 4.75 15.07 18.21
C TYR A 5 3.34 15.38 18.72
N GLU A 6 2.28 14.98 18.00
CA GLU A 6 0.89 15.15 18.46
C GLU A 6 0.59 14.37 19.74
N PHE A 7 1.17 13.16 19.91
CA PHE A 7 1.02 12.39 21.14
C PHE A 7 1.74 13.01 22.33
N ARG A 8 2.91 13.61 22.08
CA ARG A 8 3.74 14.23 23.12
C ARG A 8 3.32 15.66 23.45
N GLU A 9 2.64 16.36 22.55
CA GLU A 9 2.18 17.72 22.83
C GLU A 9 1.16 17.71 23.98
N LYS A 10 1.45 18.48 25.04
CA LYS A 10 0.53 18.77 26.15
C LYS A 10 -0.07 17.55 26.88
N GLY A 11 0.52 16.36 26.76
CA GLY A 11 -0.01 15.14 27.37
C GLY A 11 -1.42 14.78 26.89
N ASN A 12 -1.69 15.03 25.61
CA ASN A 12 -2.97 14.72 24.95
C ASN A 12 -3.35 13.24 25.09
N LEU A 13 -2.37 12.33 25.02
CA LEU A 13 -2.60 10.90 25.23
C LEU A 13 -3.17 10.61 26.62
N THR A 14 -2.57 11.17 27.68
CA THR A 14 -3.06 11.01 29.05
C THR A 14 -4.44 11.65 29.23
N SER A 15 -4.69 12.78 28.57
CA SER A 15 -5.99 13.44 28.57
C SER A 15 -7.08 12.58 27.91
N ALA A 16 -6.76 11.94 26.79
CA ALA A 16 -7.64 10.98 26.11
C ALA A 16 -7.93 9.74 26.98
N LEU A 17 -6.91 9.20 27.66
CA LEU A 17 -7.07 8.10 28.61
C LEU A 17 -7.98 8.47 29.78
N ILE A 18 -7.88 9.69 30.32
CA ILE A 18 -8.80 10.17 31.36
C ILE A 18 -10.24 10.22 30.82
N ILE A 19 -10.46 10.74 29.60
CA ILE A 19 -11.80 10.76 28.98
C ILE A 19 -12.36 9.33 28.84
N ILE A 20 -11.54 8.34 28.47
CA ILE A 20 -11.94 6.93 28.40
C ILE A 20 -12.41 6.41 29.77
N GLU A 21 -11.67 6.70 30.85
CA GLU A 21 -12.09 6.31 32.20
C GLU A 21 -13.40 7.00 32.63
N LEU A 22 -13.61 8.26 32.25
CA LEU A 22 -14.86 8.98 32.47
C LEU A 22 -16.04 8.39 31.66
N LEU A 23 -15.80 7.91 30.43
CA LEU A 23 -16.79 7.21 29.61
C LEU A 23 -17.15 5.84 30.20
N ARG A 24 -16.21 5.19 30.89
CA ARG A 24 -16.43 3.95 31.67
C ARG A 24 -17.19 4.19 32.99
N GLY A 25 -17.64 5.43 33.24
CA GLY A 25 -18.44 5.79 34.41
C GLY A 25 -17.63 6.14 35.65
N LYS A 26 -16.29 6.16 35.59
CA LYS A 26 -15.46 6.55 36.74
C LYS A 26 -15.52 8.06 36.93
N ARG A 27 -15.78 8.51 38.15
CA ARG A 27 -15.92 9.95 38.47
C ARG A 27 -14.96 10.41 39.57
N LYS A 28 -14.44 9.48 40.39
CA LYS A 28 -13.54 9.82 41.50
C LYS A 28 -12.10 9.89 41.02
N LEU A 29 -11.43 10.98 41.37
CA LEU A 29 -10.03 11.23 41.01
C LEU A 29 -9.10 10.08 41.41
N ARG A 30 -9.31 9.50 42.61
CA ARG A 30 -8.51 8.39 43.13
C ARG A 30 -8.63 7.12 42.28
N GLU A 31 -9.82 6.83 41.75
CA GLU A 31 -10.05 5.68 40.86
C GLU A 31 -9.28 5.92 39.55
N ILE A 32 -9.54 7.06 38.90
CA ILE A 32 -8.88 7.46 37.65
C ILE A 32 -7.34 7.42 37.75
N SER A 33 -6.77 7.99 38.83
CA SER A 33 -5.32 8.00 39.02
C SER A 33 -4.73 6.61 39.23
N THR A 34 -5.46 5.73 39.95
CA THR A 34 -5.02 4.36 40.24
C THR A 34 -4.98 3.52 38.95
N ASP A 35 -6.03 3.61 38.14
CA ASP A 35 -6.15 2.83 36.90
C ASP A 35 -5.11 3.26 35.86
N LEU A 36 -4.87 4.56 35.75
CA LEU A 36 -3.86 5.12 34.85
C LEU A 36 -2.43 5.03 35.41
N LYS A 37 -2.26 4.53 36.64
CA LYS A 37 -0.97 4.45 37.36
C LYS A 37 -0.21 5.79 37.38
N ILE A 38 -0.94 6.89 37.55
CA ILE A 38 -0.40 8.24 37.70
C ILE A 38 -0.67 8.78 39.11
N THR A 39 0.02 9.84 39.50
CA THR A 39 -0.26 10.48 40.80
C THR A 39 -1.62 11.18 40.79
N PRO A 40 -2.35 11.24 41.93
CA PRO A 40 -3.59 11.99 42.03
C PRO A 40 -3.43 13.48 41.65
N GLN A 41 -2.29 14.07 41.97
CA GLN A 41 -1.95 15.44 41.58
C GLN A 41 -1.83 15.56 40.05
N GLY A 42 -1.17 14.61 39.39
CA GLY A 42 -1.09 14.55 37.93
C GLY A 42 -2.46 14.42 37.27
N ALA A 43 -3.29 13.49 37.75
CA ALA A 43 -4.66 13.32 37.27
C ALA A 43 -5.50 14.61 37.43
N SER A 44 -5.32 15.32 38.55
CA SER A 44 -6.01 16.59 38.83
C SER A 44 -5.64 17.68 37.82
N VAL A 45 -4.36 17.78 37.45
CA VAL A 45 -3.89 18.75 36.45
C VAL A 45 -4.53 18.47 35.09
N TYR A 46 -4.52 17.22 34.63
CA TYR A 46 -5.15 16.86 33.36
C TYR A 46 -6.65 17.10 33.36
N LEU A 47 -7.36 16.73 34.44
CA LEU A 47 -8.80 16.92 34.55
C LEU A 47 -9.18 18.41 34.52
N LYS A 48 -8.42 19.26 35.23
CA LYS A 48 -8.59 20.72 35.17
C LYS A 48 -8.35 21.28 33.77
N ASN A 49 -7.36 20.77 33.05
CA ASN A 49 -7.09 21.17 31.68
C ASN A 49 -8.22 20.73 30.72
N LEU A 50 -8.74 19.51 30.89
CA LEU A 50 -9.89 19.01 30.14
C LEU A 50 -11.14 19.89 30.36
N GLN A 51 -11.38 20.30 31.61
CA GLN A 51 -12.46 21.24 31.96
C GLN A 51 -12.24 22.62 31.35
N LYS A 52 -11.04 23.18 31.48
CA LYS A 52 -10.68 24.48 30.89
C LYS A 52 -10.88 24.53 29.37
N ASN A 53 -10.68 23.40 28.68
CA ASN A 53 -10.85 23.29 27.23
C ASN A 53 -12.28 22.91 26.78
N ASN A 54 -13.23 22.79 27.71
CA ASN A 54 -14.60 22.32 27.50
C ASN A 54 -14.69 20.89 26.92
N PHE A 55 -13.70 20.04 27.17
CA PHE A 55 -13.74 18.62 26.81
C PHE A 55 -14.49 17.79 27.87
N VAL A 56 -14.49 18.25 29.11
CA VAL A 56 -15.17 17.63 30.25
C VAL A 56 -15.91 18.73 31.02
N ASP A 57 -17.11 18.45 31.52
CA ASP A 57 -17.87 19.41 32.33
C ASP A 57 -17.46 19.40 33.82
N SER A 58 -18.13 20.23 34.63
CA SER A 58 -17.90 20.31 36.07
C SER A 58 -18.29 19.03 36.84
N GLY A 59 -19.17 18.20 36.26
CA GLY A 59 -19.57 16.89 36.78
C GLY A 59 -18.65 15.74 36.35
N ASN A 60 -17.51 16.06 35.72
CA ASN A 60 -16.59 15.08 35.13
C ASN A 60 -17.23 14.22 34.04
N THR A 61 -18.18 14.77 33.29
CA THR A 61 -18.80 14.13 32.13
C THR A 61 -18.15 14.63 30.83
N PRO A 62 -17.69 13.73 29.94
CA PRO A 62 -17.18 14.13 28.64
C PRO A 62 -18.24 14.85 27.81
N THR A 63 -17.89 16.00 27.25
CA THR A 63 -18.76 16.76 26.34
C THR A 63 -18.67 16.20 24.92
N PRO A 64 -19.58 16.56 23.99
CA PRO A 64 -19.42 16.20 22.57
C PRO A 64 -18.06 16.64 21.99
N LYS A 65 -17.56 17.81 22.41
CA LYS A 65 -16.24 18.31 22.03
C LYS A 65 -15.11 17.42 22.57
N GLY A 66 -15.24 16.92 23.80
CA GLY A 66 -14.30 15.97 24.39
C GLY A 66 -14.30 14.61 23.70
N VAL A 67 -15.47 14.12 23.29
CA VAL A 67 -15.60 12.89 22.50
C VAL A 67 -14.96 13.06 21.11
N ALA A 68 -15.17 14.19 20.45
CA ALA A 68 -14.52 14.49 19.17
C ALA A 68 -12.98 14.57 19.32
N PHE A 69 -12.48 15.22 20.38
CA PHE A 69 -11.05 15.22 20.70
C PHE A 69 -10.51 13.79 20.91
N LEU A 70 -11.22 12.95 21.67
CA LEU A 70 -10.85 11.55 21.86
C LEU A 70 -10.80 10.79 20.53
N GLN A 71 -11.80 10.96 19.66
CA GLN A 71 -11.83 10.33 18.34
C GLN A 71 -10.64 10.75 17.48
N GLN A 72 -10.26 12.03 17.50
CA GLN A 72 -9.08 12.52 16.79
C GLN A 72 -7.81 11.80 17.27
N ILE A 73 -7.58 11.76 18.58
CA ILE A 73 -6.40 11.08 19.15
C ILE A 73 -6.39 9.59 18.80
N LEU A 74 -7.52 8.90 18.88
CA LEU A 74 -7.62 7.47 18.52
C LEU A 74 -7.34 7.24 17.02
N SER A 75 -7.79 8.15 16.15
CA SER A 75 -7.48 8.12 14.73
C SER A 75 -5.98 8.30 14.48
N THR A 76 -5.34 9.28 15.11
CA THR A 76 -3.89 9.48 15.00
C THR A 76 -3.12 8.25 15.48
N ILE A 77 -3.52 7.64 16.60
CA ILE A 77 -2.91 6.38 17.09
C ILE A 77 -3.04 5.27 16.05
N SER A 78 -4.24 5.10 15.48
CA SER A 78 -4.49 4.04 14.50
C SER A 78 -3.61 4.22 13.26
N GLN A 79 -3.52 5.45 12.74
CA GLN A 79 -2.69 5.78 11.59
C GLN A 79 -1.20 5.63 11.89
N PHE A 80 -0.73 6.03 13.07
CA PHE A 80 0.64 5.81 13.50
C PHE A 80 0.99 4.32 13.54
N VAL A 81 0.09 3.49 14.08
CA VAL A 81 0.28 2.04 14.14
C VAL A 81 0.33 1.45 12.72
N GLU A 82 -0.57 1.88 11.83
CA GLU A 82 -0.58 1.44 10.42
C GLU A 82 0.72 1.81 9.71
N ASN A 83 1.17 3.07 9.81
CA ASN A 83 2.45 3.53 9.25
C ASN A 83 3.64 2.75 9.82
N ALA A 84 3.65 2.47 11.13
CA ALA A 84 4.69 1.67 11.75
C ALA A 84 4.68 0.22 11.24
N TYR A 85 3.51 -0.36 10.96
CA TYR A 85 3.42 -1.67 10.31
C TYR A 85 3.95 -1.63 8.88
N GLU A 86 3.63 -0.59 8.10
CA GLU A 86 4.18 -0.39 6.75
C GLU A 86 5.71 -0.31 6.78
N ASP A 87 6.29 0.45 7.72
CA ASP A 87 7.75 0.58 7.91
C ASP A 87 8.42 -0.77 8.26
N THR A 88 7.70 -1.69 8.93
CA THR A 88 8.22 -3.04 9.23
C THR A 88 8.15 -4.00 8.04
N GLY A 89 7.37 -3.68 7.00
CA GLY A 89 7.07 -4.58 5.89
C GLY A 89 6.23 -5.80 6.28
N ILE A 90 5.65 -5.83 7.49
CA ILE A 90 4.82 -6.93 7.99
C ILE A 90 3.37 -6.71 7.52
N ILE A 91 2.90 -7.60 6.65
CA ILE A 91 1.53 -7.61 6.17
C ILE A 91 0.71 -8.53 7.09
N SER A 92 -0.16 -7.96 7.93
CA SER A 92 -0.97 -8.74 8.89
C SER A 92 -2.16 -9.46 8.25
N SER A 93 -2.73 -8.87 7.19
CA SER A 93 -3.74 -9.47 6.32
C SER A 93 -3.65 -8.89 4.92
N CYS A 94 -4.07 -9.66 3.92
CA CYS A 94 -4.14 -9.20 2.53
C CYS A 94 -5.36 -9.77 1.81
N GLU A 95 -5.66 -9.18 0.66
CA GLU A 95 -6.60 -9.74 -0.30
C GLU A 95 -5.83 -10.51 -1.36
N ALA A 96 -6.37 -11.68 -1.72
CA ALA A 96 -5.83 -12.53 -2.77
C ALA A 96 -6.96 -13.10 -3.62
N ILE A 97 -6.62 -13.63 -4.78
CA ILE A 97 -7.55 -14.40 -5.62
C ILE A 97 -7.46 -15.87 -5.21
N ALA A 98 -8.59 -16.51 -4.94
CA ALA A 98 -8.64 -17.93 -4.64
C ALA A 98 -8.23 -18.76 -5.88
N TRP A 99 -7.15 -19.54 -5.77
CA TRP A 99 -6.68 -20.41 -6.87
C TRP A 99 -7.48 -21.72 -6.98
N ASP A 100 -8.03 -22.16 -5.85
CA ASP A 100 -8.93 -23.29 -5.68
C ASP A 100 -10.06 -22.91 -4.70
N ASP A 101 -11.09 -23.75 -4.55
CA ASP A 101 -12.17 -23.46 -3.61
C ASP A 101 -11.67 -23.52 -2.16
N LEU A 102 -11.82 -22.41 -1.44
CA LEU A 102 -11.36 -22.19 -0.09
C LEU A 102 -12.54 -22.10 0.88
N LYS A 103 -12.36 -22.66 2.06
CA LYS A 103 -13.28 -22.48 3.19
C LYS A 103 -12.66 -21.56 4.23
N LYS A 104 -13.51 -20.86 4.97
CA LYS A 104 -13.10 -20.12 6.16
C LYS A 104 -12.31 -21.04 7.09
N GLY A 105 -11.16 -20.57 7.55
CA GLY A 105 -10.24 -21.31 8.41
C GLY A 105 -9.23 -22.20 7.65
N ASP A 106 -9.34 -22.33 6.33
CA ASP A 106 -8.35 -23.08 5.56
C ASP A 106 -6.97 -22.41 5.67
N ARG A 107 -5.94 -23.22 5.96
CA ARG A 107 -4.55 -22.79 5.83
C ARG A 107 -4.20 -22.73 4.36
N VAL A 108 -3.73 -21.57 3.91
CA VAL A 108 -3.41 -21.30 2.51
C VAL A 108 -1.98 -20.83 2.36
N SER A 109 -1.39 -21.21 1.23
CA SER A 109 -0.13 -20.63 0.74
C SER A 109 -0.43 -19.44 -0.17
N LEU A 110 0.39 -18.41 -0.08
CA LEU A 110 0.29 -17.17 -0.86
C LEU A 110 1.37 -17.13 -1.94
N SER A 111 1.00 -16.78 -3.17
CA SER A 111 1.96 -16.68 -4.28
C SER A 111 1.57 -15.60 -5.28
N MET A 112 2.57 -14.90 -5.82
CA MET A 112 2.37 -13.92 -6.90
C MET A 112 2.26 -14.64 -8.24
N LYS A 113 1.24 -14.29 -9.03
CA LYS A 113 1.06 -14.77 -10.40
C LYS A 113 0.45 -13.69 -11.26
N LYS A 114 1.12 -13.38 -12.38
CA LYS A 114 0.72 -12.33 -13.32
C LYS A 114 0.42 -10.98 -12.61
N GLY A 115 1.26 -10.62 -11.66
CA GLY A 115 1.14 -9.39 -10.88
C GLY A 115 0.02 -9.36 -9.82
N MET A 116 -0.72 -10.45 -9.62
CA MET A 116 -1.75 -10.56 -8.58
C MET A 116 -1.36 -11.61 -7.54
N LEU A 117 -1.81 -11.40 -6.30
CA LEU A 117 -1.63 -12.35 -5.23
C LEU A 117 -2.71 -13.42 -5.29
N TYR A 118 -2.31 -14.69 -5.19
CA TYR A 118 -3.20 -15.83 -5.15
C TYR A 118 -3.04 -16.61 -3.86
N ALA A 119 -4.17 -17.09 -3.33
CA ALA A 119 -4.23 -17.99 -2.19
C ALA A 119 -4.59 -19.40 -2.67
N SER A 120 -3.83 -20.40 -2.22
CA SER A 120 -4.14 -21.80 -2.52
C SER A 120 -3.88 -22.70 -1.33
N ARG A 121 -4.78 -23.65 -1.09
CA ARG A 121 -4.63 -24.67 -0.03
C ARG A 121 -3.54 -25.70 -0.36
N ARG A 122 -3.26 -25.94 -1.65
CA ARG A 122 -2.30 -26.95 -2.12
C ARG A 122 -1.01 -26.38 -2.68
N GLY A 123 -0.87 -25.05 -2.68
CA GLY A 123 0.36 -24.41 -3.14
C GLY A 123 1.53 -24.70 -2.20
N ARG A 124 2.73 -24.48 -2.72
CA ARG A 124 3.97 -24.50 -1.95
C ARG A 124 4.62 -23.13 -2.12
N SER A 125 4.58 -22.32 -1.07
CA SER A 125 5.31 -21.07 -1.03
C SER A 125 5.85 -20.82 0.38
N GLY A 126 6.81 -19.90 0.48
CA GLY A 126 7.37 -19.47 1.76
C GLY A 126 6.45 -18.55 2.55
N SER A 127 5.24 -18.27 2.07
CA SER A 127 4.28 -17.40 2.74
C SER A 127 2.94 -18.11 2.90
N ASN A 128 2.42 -18.16 4.12
CA ASN A 128 1.18 -18.85 4.44
C ASN A 128 0.28 -17.97 5.29
N GLY A 129 -1.01 -18.27 5.33
CA GLY A 129 -1.99 -17.59 6.19
C GLY A 129 -3.27 -18.40 6.33
N ILE A 130 -4.32 -17.75 6.83
CA ILE A 130 -5.64 -18.35 7.07
C ILE A 130 -6.70 -17.60 6.27
N ALA A 131 -7.56 -18.32 5.55
CA ALA A 131 -8.69 -17.70 4.86
C ALA A 131 -9.79 -17.25 5.85
N ASP A 132 -10.16 -15.98 5.83
CA ASP A 132 -11.18 -15.43 6.74
C ASP A 132 -12.61 -15.79 6.33
N PHE A 133 -12.81 -16.12 5.05
CA PHE A 133 -14.11 -16.37 4.42
C PHE A 133 -14.05 -17.54 3.44
N ASN A 134 -15.22 -18.07 3.07
CA ASN A 134 -15.34 -19.00 1.96
C ASN A 134 -15.16 -18.23 0.64
N ALA A 135 -14.45 -18.81 -0.33
CA ALA A 135 -14.29 -18.24 -1.66
C ALA A 135 -14.19 -19.37 -2.68
N LYS A 136 -14.91 -19.27 -3.80
CA LYS A 136 -14.73 -20.16 -4.94
C LYS A 136 -13.49 -19.75 -5.72
N LYS A 137 -12.95 -20.67 -6.51
CA LYS A 137 -11.86 -20.38 -7.44
C LYS A 137 -12.17 -19.13 -8.29
N GLY A 138 -11.24 -18.18 -8.27
CA GLY A 138 -11.32 -16.91 -8.99
C GLY A 138 -11.97 -15.76 -8.21
N GLU A 139 -12.60 -16.04 -7.06
CA GLU A 139 -13.18 -15.01 -6.20
C GLU A 139 -12.11 -14.38 -5.28
N PRO A 140 -12.32 -13.13 -4.83
CA PRO A 140 -11.49 -12.53 -3.81
C PRO A 140 -11.63 -13.26 -2.47
N VAL A 141 -10.52 -13.38 -1.75
CA VAL A 141 -10.46 -13.92 -0.39
C VAL A 141 -9.55 -13.05 0.46
N ARG A 142 -9.99 -12.76 1.69
CA ARG A 142 -9.13 -12.15 2.70
C ARG A 142 -8.34 -13.24 3.42
N VAL A 143 -7.03 -13.06 3.51
CA VAL A 143 -6.12 -13.96 4.21
C VAL A 143 -5.49 -13.20 5.37
N SER A 144 -5.63 -13.72 6.59
CA SER A 144 -5.03 -13.18 7.81
C SER A 144 -3.91 -14.08 8.32
N ASN A 145 -3.28 -13.67 9.43
CA ASN A 145 -2.26 -14.45 10.14
C ASN A 145 -1.12 -14.86 9.20
N ILE A 146 -0.68 -13.90 8.38
CA ILE A 146 0.32 -14.16 7.35
C ILE A 146 1.68 -14.36 8.01
N GLU A 147 2.31 -15.48 7.67
CA GLU A 147 3.63 -15.88 8.13
C GLU A 147 4.54 -16.09 6.93
N GLY A 148 5.82 -15.73 7.08
CA GLY A 148 6.84 -15.92 6.07
C GLY A 148 6.82 -14.86 4.97
N ILE A 149 7.64 -15.06 3.94
CA ILE A 149 7.89 -14.05 2.90
C ILE A 149 7.34 -14.55 1.57
N ILE A 150 6.56 -13.70 0.90
CA ILE A 150 6.12 -13.97 -0.47
C ILE A 150 7.36 -13.93 -1.36
N ASN A 151 7.83 -15.10 -1.76
CA ASN A 151 8.94 -15.20 -2.68
C ASN A 151 8.44 -14.93 -4.10
N HIS A 152 8.59 -13.71 -4.57
CA HIS A 152 8.39 -13.38 -5.98
C HIS A 152 9.66 -12.78 -6.57
N LYS A 153 9.88 -13.07 -7.86
CA LYS A 153 10.97 -12.47 -8.61
C LYS A 153 10.48 -11.14 -9.17
N VAL A 154 11.28 -10.09 -9.00
CA VAL A 154 11.07 -8.82 -9.71
C VAL A 154 11.18 -9.11 -11.20
N GLY A 155 10.22 -8.62 -11.96
CA GLY A 155 10.17 -8.75 -13.41
C GLY A 155 11.18 -7.83 -14.09
N GLU A 156 11.41 -8.07 -15.38
CA GLU A 156 12.35 -7.23 -16.14
C GLU A 156 11.62 -6.01 -16.71
N PHE A 157 12.27 -4.84 -16.64
CA PHE A 157 11.73 -3.61 -17.22
C PHE A 157 12.57 -3.20 -18.42
N TYR A 158 11.95 -3.21 -19.60
CA TYR A 158 12.56 -2.81 -20.86
C TYR A 158 12.10 -1.41 -21.27
N VAL A 159 12.97 -0.68 -21.95
CA VAL A 159 12.69 0.68 -22.44
C VAL A 159 13.14 0.80 -23.89
N MET A 160 12.26 1.28 -24.75
CA MET A 160 12.49 1.46 -26.19
C MET A 160 12.14 2.90 -26.60
N SER A 161 13.11 3.62 -27.14
CA SER A 161 12.87 4.88 -27.84
C SER A 161 12.47 4.58 -29.28
N VAL A 162 11.58 5.39 -29.85
CA VAL A 162 11.12 5.22 -31.24
C VAL A 162 11.12 6.55 -31.97
N ASP A 163 11.34 6.52 -33.27
CA ASP A 163 11.32 7.69 -34.18
C ASP A 163 10.33 7.47 -35.34
N PHE A 164 10.10 8.51 -36.15
CA PHE A 164 9.13 8.44 -37.26
C PHE A 164 9.47 7.34 -38.29
N ASP A 165 10.76 7.08 -38.53
CA ASP A 165 11.23 6.04 -39.46
C ASP A 165 10.86 4.61 -38.99
N ASP A 166 10.60 4.45 -37.69
CA ASP A 166 10.24 3.16 -37.09
C ASP A 166 8.78 2.77 -37.31
N LEU A 167 7.93 3.69 -37.79
CA LEU A 167 6.55 3.39 -38.21
C LEU A 167 6.48 2.52 -39.47
N SER A 168 7.63 2.18 -40.05
CA SER A 168 7.76 1.22 -41.15
C SER A 168 7.40 -0.21 -40.73
N ALA A 169 7.06 -1.06 -41.70
CA ALA A 169 6.78 -2.48 -41.46
C ALA A 169 7.96 -3.22 -40.78
N LYS A 170 9.20 -2.75 -40.98
CA LYS A 170 10.40 -3.29 -40.32
C LYS A 170 10.41 -2.95 -38.83
N GLY A 171 10.16 -1.70 -38.46
CA GLY A 171 10.11 -1.29 -37.05
C GLY A 171 8.97 -1.96 -36.29
N LEU A 172 7.77 -2.02 -36.89
CA LEU A 172 6.63 -2.74 -36.31
C LEU A 172 6.92 -4.23 -36.06
N ARG A 173 7.65 -4.89 -36.97
CA ARG A 173 8.08 -6.28 -36.79
C ARG A 173 9.10 -6.42 -35.67
N LYS A 174 10.06 -5.51 -35.56
CA LYS A 174 11.06 -5.53 -34.48
C LYS A 174 10.43 -5.32 -33.10
N LEU A 175 9.46 -4.42 -32.96
CA LEU A 175 8.72 -4.25 -31.71
C LEU A 175 8.02 -5.55 -31.28
N LYS A 176 7.38 -6.26 -32.22
CA LYS A 176 6.79 -7.58 -31.94
C LYS A 176 7.83 -8.60 -31.52
N ASN A 177 8.95 -8.67 -32.24
CA ASN A 177 10.04 -9.59 -31.89
C ASN A 177 10.56 -9.34 -30.48
N VAL A 178 10.76 -8.08 -30.08
CA VAL A 178 11.19 -7.74 -28.70
C VAL A 178 10.17 -8.21 -27.67
N ILE A 179 8.87 -8.00 -27.92
CA ILE A 179 7.81 -8.47 -27.03
C ILE A 179 7.84 -10.00 -26.86
N ASP A 180 7.96 -10.73 -27.97
CA ASP A 180 7.97 -12.20 -27.95
C ASP A 180 9.26 -12.76 -27.33
N GLU A 181 10.42 -12.25 -27.73
CA GLU A 181 11.74 -12.68 -27.24
C GLU A 181 11.91 -12.42 -25.75
N LYS A 182 11.50 -11.24 -25.27
CA LYS A 182 11.61 -10.86 -23.86
C LYS A 182 10.43 -11.34 -23.03
N LYS A 183 9.41 -11.94 -23.65
CA LYS A 183 8.16 -12.38 -23.00
C LYS A 183 7.49 -11.24 -22.24
N VAL A 184 7.35 -10.09 -22.90
CA VAL A 184 6.73 -8.89 -22.32
C VAL A 184 5.25 -9.15 -22.06
N GLU A 185 4.80 -8.89 -20.83
CA GLU A 185 3.43 -9.11 -20.39
C GLU A 185 2.66 -7.78 -20.22
N TYR A 186 3.37 -6.67 -20.08
CA TYR A 186 2.79 -5.33 -19.92
C TYR A 186 3.52 -4.30 -20.79
N VAL A 187 2.78 -3.54 -21.60
CA VAL A 187 3.35 -2.51 -22.47
C VAL A 187 2.78 -1.13 -22.12
N GLY A 188 3.64 -0.17 -21.83
CA GLY A 188 3.31 1.24 -21.70
C GLY A 188 3.74 2.02 -22.95
N ALA A 189 2.88 2.91 -23.44
CA ALA A 189 3.20 3.81 -24.54
C ALA A 189 3.22 5.26 -24.02
N TYR A 190 4.34 5.95 -24.17
CA TYR A 190 4.54 7.29 -23.63
C TYR A 190 4.88 8.30 -24.75
N GLY A 191 3.87 9.05 -25.18
CA GLY A 191 3.93 9.96 -26.31
C GLY A 191 3.16 9.45 -27.53
N VAL A 192 2.84 10.36 -28.45
CA VAL A 192 1.93 10.08 -29.59
C VAL A 192 2.53 9.05 -30.54
N LEU A 193 3.81 9.19 -30.87
CA LEU A 193 4.50 8.29 -31.78
C LEU A 193 4.61 6.87 -31.21
N ALA A 194 4.88 6.75 -29.91
CA ALA A 194 4.94 5.46 -29.23
C ALA A 194 3.58 4.75 -29.23
N TYR A 195 2.51 5.51 -28.96
CA TYR A 195 1.14 5.00 -29.02
C TYR A 195 0.79 4.51 -30.42
N GLU A 196 1.04 5.34 -31.44
CA GLU A 196 0.70 5.01 -32.83
C GLU A 196 1.47 3.77 -33.31
N MET A 197 2.75 3.65 -32.97
CA MET A 197 3.54 2.47 -33.31
C MET A 197 2.94 1.19 -32.69
N CYS A 198 2.62 1.22 -31.40
CA CYS A 198 2.03 0.08 -30.71
C CYS A 198 0.65 -0.28 -31.29
N ASN A 199 -0.15 0.73 -31.61
CA ASN A 199 -1.47 0.57 -32.21
C ASN A 199 -1.39 -0.12 -33.59
N ARG A 200 -0.49 0.34 -34.48
CA ARG A 200 -0.25 -0.31 -35.79
C ARG A 200 0.26 -1.74 -35.68
N ALA A 201 1.03 -2.03 -34.63
CA ALA A 201 1.48 -3.38 -34.34
C ALA A 201 0.38 -4.27 -33.73
N GLY A 202 -0.78 -3.72 -33.36
CA GLY A 202 -1.86 -4.48 -32.70
C GLY A 202 -1.52 -4.87 -31.26
N ILE A 203 -0.67 -4.09 -30.59
CA ILE A 203 -0.22 -4.33 -29.21
C ILE A 203 -1.13 -3.55 -28.27
N LYS A 204 -1.70 -4.23 -27.28
CA LYS A 204 -2.46 -3.57 -26.21
C LYS A 204 -1.50 -2.81 -25.30
N THR A 205 -1.71 -1.49 -25.18
CA THR A 205 -0.85 -0.62 -24.36
C THR A 205 -1.62 0.19 -23.35
N SER A 206 -0.95 0.55 -22.26
CA SER A 206 -1.41 1.59 -21.34
C SER A 206 -0.81 2.94 -21.74
N ILE A 207 -1.65 3.97 -21.82
CA ILE A 207 -1.25 5.34 -22.15
C ILE A 207 -1.31 6.30 -20.94
N TYR A 208 -2.00 5.89 -19.88
CA TYR A 208 -2.11 6.69 -18.65
C TYR A 208 -1.14 6.12 -17.62
N ALA A 209 -0.28 7.01 -17.09
CA ALA A 209 0.83 6.64 -16.22
C ALA A 209 1.68 5.46 -16.77
N PRO A 210 2.14 5.51 -18.04
CA PRO A 210 2.80 4.36 -18.67
C PRO A 210 4.15 4.02 -18.01
N VAL A 211 4.89 5.04 -17.54
CA VAL A 211 6.17 4.86 -16.85
C VAL A 211 5.95 4.17 -15.52
N GLU A 212 5.07 4.73 -14.70
CA GLU A 212 4.73 4.21 -13.37
C GLU A 212 4.10 2.81 -13.48
N GLY A 213 3.24 2.58 -14.46
CA GLY A 213 2.64 1.28 -14.72
C GLY A 213 3.66 0.21 -15.11
N CYS A 214 4.68 0.54 -15.92
CA CYS A 214 5.73 -0.41 -16.26
C CYS A 214 6.61 -0.75 -15.05
N ILE A 215 6.92 0.24 -14.21
CA ILE A 215 7.66 0.04 -12.96
C ILE A 215 6.84 -0.85 -12.02
N GLU A 216 5.57 -0.54 -11.80
CA GLU A 216 4.70 -1.33 -10.91
C GLU A 216 4.49 -2.77 -11.42
N ALA A 217 4.36 -2.96 -12.74
CA ALA A 217 4.29 -4.28 -13.35
C ALA A 217 5.57 -5.10 -13.05
N GLY A 218 6.74 -4.49 -13.24
CA GLY A 218 8.04 -5.09 -12.89
C GLY A 218 8.13 -5.44 -11.40
N ALA A 219 7.69 -4.54 -10.52
CA ALA A 219 7.71 -4.75 -9.07
C ALA A 219 6.86 -5.95 -8.66
N LYS A 220 5.76 -6.18 -9.38
CA LYS A 220 4.83 -7.29 -9.20
C LYS A 220 5.21 -8.56 -9.97
N GLY A 221 6.38 -8.59 -10.61
CA GLY A 221 6.97 -9.78 -11.23
C GLY A 221 6.60 -10.00 -12.69
N LEU A 222 5.99 -9.02 -13.36
CA LEU A 222 5.73 -9.05 -14.80
C LEU A 222 6.90 -8.46 -15.58
N THR A 223 7.21 -9.02 -16.75
CA THR A 223 8.10 -8.33 -17.69
C THR A 223 7.35 -7.18 -18.36
N SER A 224 7.87 -5.96 -18.27
CA SER A 224 7.26 -4.77 -18.85
C SER A 224 8.13 -4.10 -19.92
N LEU A 225 7.50 -3.42 -20.88
CA LEU A 225 8.15 -2.62 -21.91
C LEU A 225 7.52 -1.23 -21.94
N LEU A 226 8.35 -0.20 -21.77
CA LEU A 226 7.97 1.18 -22.06
C LEU A 226 8.46 1.56 -23.44
N VAL A 227 7.55 1.86 -24.35
CA VAL A 227 7.84 2.50 -25.63
C VAL A 227 7.61 4.00 -25.44
N TYR A 228 8.59 4.85 -25.76
CA TYR A 228 8.46 6.29 -25.57
C TYR A 228 8.90 7.10 -26.80
N SER A 229 8.21 8.23 -27.02
CA SER A 229 8.58 9.21 -28.04
C SER A 229 9.75 10.08 -27.56
N PRO A 230 10.66 10.56 -28.42
CA PRO A 230 11.88 11.24 -27.98
C PRO A 230 11.58 12.53 -27.18
N GLU A 231 10.50 13.24 -27.53
CA GLU A 231 10.01 14.41 -26.79
C GLU A 231 9.67 14.10 -25.32
N MET A 232 9.33 12.84 -25.01
CA MET A 232 8.98 12.40 -23.67
C MET A 232 10.19 11.98 -22.83
N ALA A 233 11.40 11.92 -23.41
CA ALA A 233 12.61 11.43 -22.75
C ALA A 233 12.87 12.13 -21.41
N ARG A 234 12.83 13.46 -21.40
CA ARG A 234 13.06 14.26 -20.18
C ARG A 234 12.10 13.85 -19.06
N PHE A 235 10.82 13.75 -19.35
CA PHE A 235 9.80 13.41 -18.35
C PHE A 235 9.92 11.95 -17.90
N PHE A 236 10.27 11.05 -18.82
CA PHE A 236 10.55 9.66 -18.50
C PHE A 236 11.69 9.55 -17.48
N PHE A 237 12.84 10.18 -17.73
CA PHE A 237 13.99 10.12 -16.81
C PHE A 237 13.67 10.75 -15.45
N GLN A 238 12.91 11.84 -15.42
CA GLN A 238 12.44 12.44 -14.16
C GLN A 238 11.59 11.44 -13.36
N LYS A 239 10.56 10.85 -13.99
CA LYS A 239 9.68 9.87 -13.34
C LYS A 239 10.42 8.60 -12.92
N LEU A 240 11.36 8.14 -13.73
CA LEU A 240 12.20 7.00 -13.43
C LEU A 240 13.06 7.28 -12.18
N SER A 241 13.74 8.42 -12.14
CA SER A 241 14.60 8.81 -11.00
C SER A 241 13.84 8.86 -9.67
N ALA A 242 12.58 9.32 -9.70
CA ALA A 242 11.72 9.39 -8.52
C ALA A 242 11.32 8.02 -7.98
N ASN A 243 11.36 6.95 -8.80
CA ASN A 243 10.80 5.65 -8.47
C ASN A 243 11.84 4.51 -8.41
N ILE A 244 13.03 4.67 -9.00
CA ILE A 244 13.99 3.57 -9.18
C ILE A 244 14.45 2.93 -7.86
N HIS A 245 14.66 3.76 -6.83
CA HIS A 245 15.11 3.29 -5.51
C HIS A 245 14.00 2.56 -4.73
N LYS A 246 12.74 2.94 -4.96
CA LYS A 246 11.58 2.37 -4.26
C LYS A 246 11.34 0.91 -4.66
N TYR A 247 11.52 0.58 -5.93
CA TYR A 247 11.12 -0.72 -6.48
C TYR A 247 12.28 -1.66 -6.82
N ARG A 248 13.55 -1.20 -6.70
CA ARG A 248 14.75 -1.98 -7.08
C ARG A 248 14.70 -2.54 -8.50
N ILE A 249 14.07 -1.81 -9.42
CA ILE A 249 13.94 -2.18 -10.83
C ILE A 249 14.99 -1.43 -11.63
N ASN A 250 15.79 -2.17 -12.40
CA ASN A 250 16.76 -1.59 -13.31
C ASN A 250 16.22 -1.64 -14.75
N PRO A 251 16.01 -0.48 -15.40
CA PRO A 251 15.58 -0.45 -16.79
C PRO A 251 16.67 -0.97 -17.72
N LYS A 252 16.27 -1.77 -18.71
CA LYS A 252 17.11 -2.29 -19.78
C LYS A 252 16.70 -1.64 -21.10
N PHE A 253 17.60 -0.86 -21.68
CA PHE A 253 17.34 -0.21 -22.96
C PHE A 253 17.48 -1.23 -24.09
N VAL A 254 16.52 -1.20 -25.01
CA VAL A 254 16.48 -2.05 -26.21
C VAL A 254 16.31 -1.18 -27.43
N GLU A 255 17.00 -1.58 -28.50
CA GLU A 255 16.91 -0.90 -29.79
C GLU A 255 15.73 -1.39 -30.60
N ILE A 256 15.27 -0.49 -31.46
CA ILE A 256 14.25 -0.71 -32.48
C ILE A 256 14.87 -0.97 -33.85
#